data_AF-A0A931IL81-F1
#
_entry.id   AF-A0A931IL81-F1
#
_cell.length_a   1.000
_cell.length_b   1.000
_cell.length_c   1.000
_cell.angle_alpha   90.00
_cell.angle_beta   90.00
_cell.angle_gamma   90.00
#
_symmetry.space_group_name_H-M   'P 1'
#
loop_
_entity.id
_entity.type
_entity.pdbx_description
1 polymer ?
#
loop_
_entity_poly.entity_id
_entity_poly.type
_entity_poly.pdbx_seq_one_letter_code
_entity_poly.pdbx_strand_id
1 'polypeptide(L)' 'MIADALGVMLVAISANQQYPLATKAAGKPDVFVGRLRRDLGHECGLNMWIVSDNLLKGAAWNVVQIAEHIAKG' A
#
# COMPACT_ATOMS: atom_id res chain seq x y z
N MET A 1 12.57 4.27 3.91
CA MET A 1 11.45 4.71 4.79
C MET A 1 10.06 4.29 4.29
N ILE A 2 9.68 4.48 3.01
CA ILE A 2 8.45 3.87 2.41
C ILE A 2 8.80 2.81 1.37
N ALA A 3 9.82 3.06 0.53
CA ALA A 3 10.27 2.11 -0.49
C ALA A 3 10.82 0.80 0.11
N ASP A 4 11.30 0.84 1.35
CA ASP A 4 11.87 -0.32 2.05
C ASP A 4 10.83 -1.05 2.91
N ALA A 5 9.58 -0.59 2.92
CA ALA A 5 8.53 -1.22 3.72
C ALA A 5 8.07 -2.53 3.07
N LEU A 6 8.02 -3.60 3.87
CA LEU A 6 7.66 -4.92 3.39
C LEU A 6 6.22 -4.93 2.83
N GLY A 7 6.05 -5.42 1.60
CA GLY A 7 4.75 -5.49 0.92
C GLY A 7 4.23 -4.14 0.42
N VAL A 8 5.09 -3.11 0.32
CA VAL A 8 4.77 -1.82 -0.30
C VAL A 8 5.50 -1.70 -1.63
N MET A 9 4.74 -1.39 -2.68
CA MET A 9 5.25 -1.12 -4.02
C MET A 9 5.10 0.36 -4.34
N LEU A 10 6.24 1.05 -4.46
CA LEU A 10 6.26 2.47 -4.81
C LEU A 10 6.09 2.67 -6.32
N VAL A 11 5.02 3.34 -6.72
CA VAL A 11 4.75 3.74 -8.11
C VAL A 11 5.45 5.08 -8.36
N ALA A 12 6.55 5.03 -9.10
CA ALA A 12 7.37 6.21 -9.39
C ALA A 12 6.64 7.23 -10.26
N ILE A 13 6.86 8.51 -9.96
CA ILE A 13 6.44 9.62 -10.82
C ILE A 13 7.43 9.69 -11.99
N SER A 14 7.08 9.04 -13.10
CA SER A 14 7.80 9.17 -14.37
C SER A 14 7.07 10.16 -15.29
N ALA A 15 7.75 10.63 -16.34
CA ALA A 15 7.15 11.48 -17.38
C ALA A 15 5.87 10.87 -17.99
N ASN A 16 5.73 9.54 -17.91
CA ASN A 16 4.57 8.79 -18.41
C ASN A 16 3.39 8.74 -17.44
N GLN A 17 3.36 9.58 -16.39
CA GLN A 17 2.30 9.67 -15.38
C GLN A 17 1.78 8.30 -14.93
N GLN A 18 2.59 7.54 -14.19
CA GLN A 18 2.11 6.28 -13.63
C GLN A 18 1.28 6.51 -12.36
N TYR A 19 0.19 5.74 -12.24
CA TYR A 19 -0.74 5.80 -11.12
C TYR A 19 -0.89 4.43 -10.47
N PRO A 20 -1.04 4.38 -9.13
CA PRO A 20 -1.61 3.20 -8.48
C PRO A 20 -3.07 3.07 -8.94
N LEU A 21 -3.40 1.95 -9.59
CA LEU A 21 -4.71 1.68 -10.16
C LEU A 21 -5.27 0.39 -9.56
N ALA A 22 -6.59 0.35 -9.32
CA ALA A 22 -7.26 -0.83 -8.78
C ALA A 22 -7.03 -2.07 -9.65
N THR A 23 -7.08 -1.92 -10.97
CA THR A 23 -6.79 -3.00 -11.94
C THR A 23 -5.38 -3.56 -11.84
N LYS A 24 -4.41 -2.77 -11.35
CA LYS A 24 -3.02 -3.23 -11.14
C LYS A 24 -2.81 -3.89 -9.79
N ALA A 25 -3.67 -3.60 -8.81
CA ALA A 25 -3.60 -4.09 -7.45
C ALA A 25 -4.43 -5.37 -7.22
N ALA A 26 -5.53 -5.54 -7.96
CA ALA A 26 -6.38 -6.73 -7.84
C ALA A 26 -5.58 -8.03 -7.99
N GLY A 27 -5.83 -8.98 -7.10
CA GLY A 27 -5.15 -10.28 -7.05
C GLY A 27 -3.70 -10.24 -6.58
N LYS A 28 -3.18 -9.08 -6.13
CA LYS A 28 -1.80 -8.96 -5.65
C LYS A 28 -1.73 -8.72 -4.15
N PRO A 29 -0.71 -9.28 -3.48
CA PRO A 29 -0.50 -9.06 -2.05
C PRO A 29 0.16 -7.72 -1.75
N ASP A 30 0.62 -6.95 -2.73
CA ASP A 30 1.32 -5.68 -2.48
C ASP A 30 0.36 -4.50 -2.33
N VAL A 31 0.75 -3.52 -1.53
CA VAL A 31 0.10 -2.22 -1.43
C VAL A 31 0.83 -1.24 -2.35
N PHE A 32 0.10 -0.67 -3.30
CA PHE A 32 0.67 0.28 -4.26
C PHE A 32 0.53 1.70 -3.74
N VAL A 33 1.65 2.37 -3.56
CA VAL A 33 1.71 3.76 -3.07
C VAL A 33 2.36 4.62 -4.13
N GLY A 34 1.77 5.78 -4.44
CA GLY A 34 2.32 6.69 -5.43
C GLY A 34 1.88 8.12 -5.19
N ARG A 35 2.25 9.01 -6.11
CA ARG A 35 1.89 10.44 -6.05
C ARG A 35 2.32 11.13 -4.76
N LEU A 36 3.46 10.71 -4.19
CA LEU A 36 4.04 11.34 -3.02
C LEU A 36 4.36 12.80 -3.32
N ARG A 37 3.81 13.71 -2.53
CA ARG A 37 4.07 15.15 -2.63
C ARG A 37 4.01 15.78 -1.25
N ARG A 38 4.83 16.79 -0.99
CA ARG A 38 4.72 17.58 0.25
C ARG A 38 3.35 18.24 0.31
N ASP A 39 2.80 18.30 1.51
CA ASP A 39 1.62 19.09 1.75
C ASP A 39 1.93 20.58 1.59
N LEU A 40 0.93 21.35 1.16
CA LEU A 40 1.08 22.78 0.92
C LEU A 40 0.75 23.63 2.16
N GLY A 41 0.01 23.09 3.12
CA GLY A 41 -0.44 23.78 4.33
C GLY A 41 0.31 23.39 5.60
N HIS A 42 1.09 22.32 5.57
CA HIS A 42 1.83 21.84 6.74
C HIS A 42 3.28 21.45 6.38
N GLU A 43 4.27 22.00 7.08
CA GLU A 43 5.70 21.79 6.80
C GLU A 43 6.12 20.31 6.87
N CYS A 44 5.47 19.54 7.75
CA CYS A 44 5.71 18.10 7.92
C CYS A 44 4.64 17.23 7.23
N GLY A 45 3.77 17.81 6.40
CA GLY A 45 2.69 17.07 5.75
C GLY A 45 3.14 16.35 4.48
N LEU A 46 2.57 15.15 4.24
CA LEU A 46 2.84 14.33 3.06
C LEU A 46 1.53 13.79 2.50
N ASN A 47 1.25 14.11 1.24
CA ASN A 47 0.13 13.56 0.51
C ASN A 47 0.57 12.37 -0.33
N MET A 48 -0.24 11.32 -0.36
CA MET A 48 0.02 10.10 -1.13
C MET A 48 -1.28 9.46 -1.61
N TRP A 49 -1.19 8.64 -2.64
CA TRP A 49 -2.28 7.85 -3.20
C TRP A 49 -2.00 6.37 -3.00
N ILE A 50 -2.94 5.64 -2.38
CA ILE A 50 -2.75 4.26 -1.94
C ILE A 50 -3.84 3.37 -2.53
N VAL A 51 -3.44 2.24 -3.11
CA VAL A 51 -4.37 1.24 -3.68
C VAL A 51 -3.89 -0.17 -3.33
N SER A 52 -4.80 -1.03 -2.87
CA SER A 52 -4.55 -2.44 -2.57
C SER A 52 -5.75 -3.31 -2.90
N ASP A 53 -5.55 -4.62 -2.99
CA ASP A 53 -6.64 -5.59 -3.00
C ASP A 53 -7.20 -5.80 -1.58
N ASN A 54 -8.47 -5.48 -1.37
CA ASN A 54 -9.10 -5.56 -0.06
C ASN A 54 -9.44 -6.99 0.39
N LEU A 55 -9.63 -7.93 -0.54
CA LEU A 55 -9.90 -9.32 -0.22
C LEU A 55 -8.62 -9.98 0.31
N LEU A 56 -7.48 -9.66 -0.30
CA LEU A 56 -6.18 -10.18 0.15
C LEU A 56 -5.67 -9.46 1.42
N LYS A 57 -5.61 -8.13 1.42
CA LYS A 57 -5.06 -7.38 2.56
C LYS A 57 -6.04 -7.14 3.69
N GLY A 58 -7.34 -7.08 3.42
CA GLY A 58 -8.37 -6.86 4.43
C GLY A 58 -8.92 -8.16 4.97
N ALA A 59 -9.45 -9.03 4.12
CA ALA A 59 -10.09 -10.25 4.59
C ALA A 59 -9.09 -11.37 4.92
N ALA A 60 -8.23 -11.75 3.97
CA ALA A 60 -7.33 -12.89 4.15
C ALA A 60 -6.24 -12.63 5.21
N TRP A 61 -5.69 -11.40 5.28
CA TRP A 61 -4.68 -11.07 6.29
C TRP A 61 -5.20 -11.16 7.73
N ASN A 62 -6.44 -10.73 7.99
CA ASN A 62 -7.05 -10.85 9.31
C ASN A 62 -7.18 -12.33 9.73
N VAL A 63 -7.54 -13.21 8.80
CA VAL A 63 -7.63 -14.66 9.06
C VAL A 63 -6.27 -15.24 9.45
N VAL A 64 -5.21 -14.87 8.71
CA VAL A 64 -3.84 -15.30 9.03
C VAL A 64 -3.41 -14.81 10.42
N GLN A 65 -3.65 -13.54 10.75
CA GLN A 65 -3.28 -13.00 12.06
C GLN A 65 -4.00 -13.71 13.22
N ILE A 66 -5.29 -14.02 13.06
CA ILE A 66 -6.04 -14.79 14.07
C ILE A 66 -5.46 -16.21 14.20
N ALA A 67 -5.19 -16.88 13.08
CA ALA A 67 -4.62 -18.23 13.09
C ALA A 67 -3.23 -18.27 13.75
N GLU A 68 -2.36 -17.30 13.46
CA GLU A 68 -1.05 -17.18 14.11
C GLU A 68 -1.16 -16.92 15.61
N HIS A 69 -2.14 -16.12 16.04
CA HIS A 69 -2.37 -15.87 17.46
C HIS A 69 -2.81 -17.15 18.19
N ILE A 70 -3.72 -17.92 17.59
CA ILE A 70 -4.18 -19.21 18.12
C ILE A 70 -3.01 -20.22 18.18
N ALA A 71 -2.15 -20.27 17.17
CA ALA A 71 -1.04 -21.22 17.12
C ALA A 71 0.14 -20.88 18.06
N LYS A 72 0.22 -19.63 18.54
CA LYS A 72 1.24 -19.17 19.51
C LYS A 72 0.80 -19.33 20.96
N GLY A 73 -0.49 -19.53 21.22
CA GLY A 73 -1.05 -19.86 22.53
C GLY A 73 -1.07 -21.36 22.79
#